data_AF-A0A8J2U7G0-F1
#
_entry.id   AF-A0A8J2U7G0-F1
#
_cell.length_a   1.000
_cell.length_b   1.000
_cell.length_c   1.000
_cell.angle_alpha   90.00
_cell.angle_beta   90.00
_cell.angle_gamma   90.00
#
_symmetry.space_group_name_H-M   'P 1'
#
loop_
_entity.id
_entity.type
_entity.pdbx_description
1 polymer ?
#
loop_
_entity_poly.entity_id
_entity_poly.type
_entity_poly.pdbx_seq_one_letter_code
_entity_poly.pdbx_strand_id
1 'polypeptide(L)'
;MRYIEIDHMFGRSEKILDTRKRILVSVNEQVAKESGEAPFPIYDFLLVNEVTTEEIRFSDYPPSNYWFESSHYRKAIGDMMVLFMLSPEKSLGVDGFAKVISSSNIDQHISEQVSLFNQWRDNSPTVINELSKRAKAIEGVNKLD
;
A
#
# COMPACT_ATOMS: atom_id res chain seq x y z
N MET A 1 -2.23 -0.42 5.60
CA MET A 1 -2.28 -1.90 5.77
C MET A 1 -3.66 -2.54 5.80
N ARG A 2 -4.67 -1.92 6.40
CA ARG A 2 -6.03 -2.49 6.57
C ARG A 2 -6.65 -3.09 5.30
N TYR A 3 -6.54 -2.39 4.18
CA TYR A 3 -7.11 -2.83 2.89
C TYR A 3 -6.39 -4.07 2.34
N ILE A 4 -5.06 -4.08 2.39
CA ILE A 4 -4.23 -5.21 1.95
C ILE A 4 -4.49 -6.45 2.82
N GLU A 5 -4.67 -6.28 4.13
CA GLU A 5 -5.03 -7.40 5.03
C GLU A 5 -6.43 -7.93 4.75
N ILE A 6 -7.41 -7.05 4.54
CA ILE A 6 -8.76 -7.47 4.16
C ILE A 6 -8.71 -8.25 2.83
N ASP A 7 -7.97 -7.76 1.84
CA ASP A 7 -7.78 -8.49 0.59
C ASP A 7 -6.98 -9.77 0.76
N HIS A 8 -6.04 -9.83 1.71
CA HIS A 8 -5.34 -11.06 2.07
C HIS A 8 -6.31 -12.12 2.61
N MET A 9 -7.24 -11.73 3.48
CA MET A 9 -8.27 -12.63 4.02
C MET A 9 -9.15 -13.25 2.92
N PHE A 10 -9.35 -12.53 1.81
CA PHE A 10 -10.09 -13.01 0.65
C PHE A 10 -9.21 -13.69 -0.41
N GLY A 11 -7.92 -13.93 -0.14
CA GLY A 11 -6.99 -14.54 -1.10
C GLY A 11 -6.64 -13.64 -2.30
N ARG A 12 -6.73 -12.32 -2.14
CA ARG A 12 -6.52 -11.30 -3.19
C ARG A 12 -5.26 -10.45 -3.02
N SER A 13 -4.59 -10.51 -1.86
CA SER A 13 -3.46 -9.62 -1.53
C SER A 13 -2.28 -9.75 -2.49
N GLU A 14 -1.96 -10.97 -2.93
CA GLU A 14 -0.87 -11.19 -3.89
C GLU A 14 -1.12 -10.42 -5.18
N LYS A 15 -2.35 -10.42 -5.70
CA LYS A 15 -2.69 -9.69 -6.94
C LYS A 15 -2.52 -8.17 -6.80
N ILE A 16 -2.70 -7.63 -5.60
CA ILE A 16 -2.58 -6.20 -5.30
C ILE A 16 -1.13 -5.78 -5.13
N LEU A 17 -0.35 -6.60 -4.44
CA LEU A 17 1.07 -6.31 -4.23
C LEU A 17 1.91 -6.59 -5.48
N ASP A 18 1.52 -7.58 -6.29
CA ASP A 18 2.35 -8.11 -7.38
C ASP A 18 1.82 -7.75 -8.78
N THR A 19 0.69 -8.32 -9.20
CA THR A 19 0.28 -8.32 -10.61
C THR A 19 0.09 -6.93 -11.20
N ARG A 20 -0.54 -6.01 -10.47
CA ARG A 20 -0.80 -4.64 -10.96
C ARG A 20 0.47 -3.83 -11.14
N LYS A 21 1.44 -3.97 -10.23
CA LYS A 21 2.71 -3.22 -10.28
C LYS A 21 3.55 -3.69 -11.47
N ARG A 22 3.61 -4.99 -11.72
CA ARG A 22 4.27 -5.58 -12.90
C ARG A 22 3.67 -5.10 -14.21
N ILE A 23 2.33 -5.12 -14.32
CA ILE A 23 1.64 -4.65 -15.53
C ILE A 23 1.95 -3.18 -15.79
N LEU A 24 1.90 -2.34 -14.76
CA LEU A 24 2.18 -0.90 -14.90
C LEU A 24 3.61 -0.65 -15.38
N VAL A 25 4.61 -1.31 -14.77
CA VAL A 25 6.02 -1.23 -15.18
C VAL A 25 6.19 -1.68 -16.63
N SER A 26 5.63 -2.85 -16.97
CA SER A 26 5.73 -3.42 -18.31
C SER A 26 5.13 -2.50 -19.37
N VAL A 27 3.94 -1.95 -19.14
CA VAL A 27 3.26 -1.06 -20.08
C VAL A 27 4.04 0.25 -20.24
N ASN A 28 4.51 0.84 -19.15
CA ASN A 28 5.27 2.09 -19.18
C ASN A 28 6.57 1.94 -19.99
N GLU A 29 7.33 0.88 -19.75
CA GLU A 29 8.58 0.61 -20.47
C GLU A 29 8.32 0.25 -21.94
N GLN A 30 7.25 -0.50 -22.23
CA GLN A 30 6.85 -0.82 -23.60
C GLN A 30 6.48 0.43 -24.40
N VAL A 31 5.61 1.29 -23.87
CA VAL A 31 5.16 2.52 -24.54
C VAL A 31 6.34 3.47 -24.77
N ALA A 32 7.24 3.59 -23.80
CA ALA A 32 8.45 4.40 -23.93
C ALA A 32 9.35 3.89 -25.07
N LYS A 33 9.57 2.57 -25.13
CA LYS A 33 10.31 1.93 -26.21
C LYS A 33 9.66 2.14 -27.58
N GLU A 34 8.34 2.00 -27.68
CA GLU A 34 7.58 2.20 -28.92
C GLU A 34 7.61 3.67 -29.39
N SER A 35 7.69 4.61 -28.45
CA SER A 35 7.73 6.05 -28.72
C SER A 35 9.15 6.60 -28.93
N GLY A 36 10.19 5.81 -28.66
CA GLY A 36 11.59 6.28 -28.68
C GLY A 36 11.95 7.22 -27.53
N GLU A 37 11.17 7.18 -26.44
CA GLU A 37 11.29 8.06 -25.27
C GLU A 37 11.80 7.29 -24.05
N ALA A 38 12.16 8.02 -22.99
CA ALA A 38 12.45 7.41 -21.69
C ALA A 38 11.15 7.04 -20.95
N PRO A 39 11.11 5.91 -20.22
CA PRO A 39 9.95 5.57 -19.39
C PRO A 39 9.76 6.59 -18.27
N PHE A 40 8.49 6.90 -17.97
CA PHE A 40 8.18 7.77 -16.85
C PHE A 40 8.57 7.10 -15.53
N PRO A 41 9.03 7.86 -14.52
CA PRO A 41 9.26 7.29 -13.20
C PRO A 41 7.93 6.81 -12.60
N ILE A 42 7.89 5.57 -12.11
CA ILE A 42 6.75 5.02 -11.38
C ILE A 42 7.06 5.06 -9.89
N TYR A 43 6.27 5.82 -9.14
CA TYR A 43 6.38 5.92 -7.69
C TYR A 43 5.35 5.02 -7.01
N ASP A 44 5.83 4.07 -6.22
CA ASP A 44 5.01 3.22 -5.39
C ASP A 44 4.89 3.80 -3.99
N PHE A 45 3.68 4.24 -3.65
CA PHE A 45 3.28 4.72 -2.32
C PHE A 45 2.51 3.66 -1.51
N LEU A 46 2.15 2.53 -2.15
CA LEU A 46 1.44 1.44 -1.48
C LEU A 46 2.47 0.47 -0.88
N LEU A 47 3.21 1.01 0.09
CA LEU A 47 4.29 0.34 0.80
C LEU A 47 3.82 -0.15 2.16
N VAL A 48 4.51 -1.14 2.73
CA VAL A 48 4.49 -1.50 4.14
C VAL A 48 5.63 -0.71 4.79
N ASN A 49 5.31 0.36 5.50
CA ASN A 49 6.26 1.21 6.21
C ASN A 49 5.59 1.82 7.44
N GLU A 50 6.33 2.60 8.22
CA GLU A 50 5.85 3.23 9.46
C GLU A 50 4.58 4.09 9.29
N VAL A 51 4.39 4.66 8.10
CA VAL A 51 3.21 5.49 7.77
C VAL A 51 1.99 4.62 7.45
N THR A 52 2.17 3.52 6.72
CA THR A 52 1.07 2.65 6.30
C THR A 52 0.71 1.56 7.32
N THR A 53 1.60 1.32 8.28
CA THR A 53 1.42 0.43 9.44
C THR A 53 1.08 1.20 10.71
N GLU A 54 0.68 2.48 10.61
CA GLU A 54 0.17 3.24 11.76
C GLU A 54 -0.83 2.39 12.56
N GLU A 55 -0.73 2.45 13.89
CA GLU A 55 -1.57 1.70 14.81
C GLU A 55 -3.06 1.90 14.46
N ILE A 56 -3.75 0.79 14.18
CA ILE A 56 -5.18 0.84 13.84
C ILE A 56 -5.99 1.03 15.12
N ARG A 57 -6.54 2.23 15.26
CA ARG A 57 -7.49 2.56 16.33
C ARG A 57 -8.90 2.33 15.84
N PHE A 58 -9.64 1.46 16.54
CA PHE A 58 -11.02 1.13 16.20
C PHE A 58 -12.05 2.08 16.82
N SER A 59 -11.60 2.99 17.68
CA SER A 59 -12.36 4.15 18.18
C SER A 59 -11.97 5.40 17.39
N ASP A 60 -12.94 6.26 17.08
CA ASP A 60 -12.73 7.51 16.33
C ASP A 60 -11.93 8.58 17.11
N TYR A 61 -11.53 8.28 18.35
CA TYR A 61 -10.83 9.21 19.23
C TYR A 61 -9.61 8.57 19.92
N PRO A 62 -8.44 9.24 19.90
CA PRO A 62 -8.08 10.32 18.96
C PRO A 62 -7.98 9.78 17.52
N PRO A 63 -8.20 10.63 16.49
CA PRO A 63 -8.09 10.23 15.10
C PRO A 63 -6.66 9.78 14.77
N SER A 64 -6.53 8.78 13.89
CA SER A 64 -5.28 8.41 13.21
C SER A 64 -4.65 9.61 12.49
N ASN A 65 -3.32 9.65 12.41
CA ASN A 65 -2.59 10.76 11.82
C ASN A 65 -2.63 10.73 10.29
N TYR A 66 -2.63 9.54 9.69
CA TYR A 66 -2.39 9.39 8.24
C TYR A 66 -3.61 8.89 7.44
N TRP A 67 -4.55 8.23 8.09
CA TRP A 67 -5.67 7.55 7.41
C TRP A 67 -7.01 7.96 8.02
N PHE A 68 -8.05 8.19 7.22
CA PHE A 68 -9.44 8.24 7.72
C PHE A 68 -10.00 6.81 7.81
N GLU A 69 -9.79 6.03 6.74
CA GLU A 69 -9.96 4.58 6.71
C GLU A 69 -9.03 3.99 5.63
N SER A 70 -9.06 2.67 5.42
CA SER A 70 -8.08 1.87 4.67
C SER A 70 -7.74 2.38 3.26
N SER A 71 -8.67 3.10 2.62
CA SER A 71 -8.57 3.66 1.27
C SER A 71 -8.69 5.18 1.20
N HIS A 72 -8.98 5.85 2.33
CA HIS A 72 -9.11 7.31 2.43
C HIS A 72 -7.92 7.91 3.17
N TYR A 73 -6.95 8.41 2.40
CA TYR A 73 -5.82 9.17 2.91
C TYR A 73 -6.26 10.47 3.59
N ARG A 74 -5.62 10.82 4.71
CA ARG A 74 -5.74 12.18 5.26
C ARG A 74 -4.94 13.15 4.42
N LYS A 75 -5.30 14.44 4.51
CA LYS A 75 -4.58 15.54 3.83
C LYS A 75 -3.06 15.45 4.03
N ALA A 76 -2.61 15.08 5.23
CA ALA A 76 -1.18 14.91 5.53
C ALA A 76 -0.46 13.97 4.55
N ILE A 77 -1.06 12.82 4.21
CA ILE A 77 -0.47 11.90 3.22
C ILE A 77 -0.49 12.49 1.82
N GLY A 78 -1.59 13.14 1.42
CA GLY A 78 -1.66 13.83 0.13
C GLY A 78 -0.57 14.89 -0.03
N ASP A 79 -0.36 15.70 1.02
CA ASP A 79 0.69 16.73 1.03
C ASP A 79 2.09 16.07 0.91
N MET A 80 2.34 14.98 1.63
CA MET A 80 3.61 14.24 1.54
C MET A 80 3.85 13.66 0.13
N MET A 81 2.82 13.10 -0.52
CA MET A 81 2.92 12.58 -1.89
C MET A 81 3.26 13.68 -2.89
N VAL A 82 2.57 14.82 -2.82
CA VAL A 82 2.84 15.97 -3.71
C VAL A 82 4.24 16.51 -3.49
N LEU A 83 4.66 16.68 -2.22
CA LEU A 83 6.01 17.15 -1.91
C LEU A 83 7.08 16.16 -2.39
N PHE A 84 6.85 14.85 -2.24
CA PHE A 84 7.75 13.83 -2.75
C PHE A 84 7.89 13.89 -4.27
N MET A 85 6.78 14.09 -5.00
CA MET A 85 6.81 14.21 -6.46
C MET A 85 7.50 15.49 -6.94
N LEU A 86 7.36 16.60 -6.20
CA LEU A 86 7.95 17.89 -6.56
C LEU A 86 9.42 18.04 -6.12
N SER A 87 9.82 17.35 -5.06
CA SER A 87 11.16 17.43 -4.50
C SER A 87 11.50 16.13 -3.74
N PRO A 88 11.82 15.03 -4.45
CA PRO A 88 12.14 13.73 -3.84
C PRO A 88 13.27 13.82 -2.80
N GLU A 89 14.25 14.69 -3.03
CA GLU A 89 15.38 14.97 -2.14
C GLU A 89 15.01 15.75 -0.87
N LYS A 90 13.78 16.27 -0.78
CA LYS A 90 13.22 16.95 0.40
C LYS A 90 12.17 16.11 1.11
N SER A 91 12.13 14.79 0.86
CA SER A 91 11.20 13.90 1.55
C SER A 91 11.27 14.14 3.06
N LEU A 92 10.10 14.30 3.69
CA LEU A 92 9.86 14.89 5.00
C LEU A 92 10.39 14.07 6.21
N GLY A 93 11.57 13.48 6.11
CA GLY A 93 12.17 12.68 7.16
C GLY A 93 11.54 11.30 7.36
N VAL A 94 10.73 10.85 6.39
CA VAL A 94 10.21 9.47 6.33
C VAL A 94 11.02 8.72 5.27
N ASP A 95 12.03 8.01 5.74
CA ASP A 95 12.82 7.11 4.88
C ASP A 95 11.91 6.03 4.29
N GLY A 96 11.98 5.85 2.97
CA GLY A 96 11.16 4.85 2.29
C GLY A 96 9.66 5.19 2.21
N PHE A 97 9.29 6.48 2.22
CA PHE A 97 7.89 6.91 1.99
C PHE A 97 7.34 6.47 0.62
N ALA A 98 8.20 6.46 -0.40
CA ALA A 98 7.89 5.94 -1.72
C ALA A 98 9.11 5.23 -2.31
N LYS A 99 8.85 4.30 -3.24
CA LYS A 99 9.90 3.61 -3.99
C LYS A 99 9.71 3.85 -5.49
N VAL A 100 10.78 4.19 -6.19
CA VAL A 100 10.78 4.16 -7.66
C VAL A 100 10.90 2.71 -8.13
N ILE A 101 9.94 2.26 -8.92
CA ILE A 101 9.90 0.89 -9.44
C ILE A 101 10.14 0.82 -10.94
N SER A 102 10.82 -0.24 -11.37
CA SER A 102 11.18 -0.55 -12.77
C SER A 102 11.32 -2.06 -12.94
N SER A 103 11.46 -2.52 -14.18
CA SER A 103 11.66 -3.95 -14.45
C SER A 103 12.91 -4.53 -13.76
N SER A 104 13.91 -3.68 -13.52
CA SER A 104 15.15 -4.05 -12.83
C SER A 104 15.03 -4.29 -11.33
N ASN A 105 13.99 -3.79 -10.66
CA ASN A 105 13.87 -3.85 -9.20
C ASN A 105 12.52 -4.37 -8.68
N ILE A 106 11.52 -4.54 -9.55
CA ILE A 106 10.15 -4.83 -9.15
C ILE A 106 10.01 -6.15 -8.38
N ASP A 107 10.78 -7.18 -8.75
CA ASP A 107 10.76 -8.49 -8.08
C ASP A 107 11.25 -8.41 -6.64
N GLN A 108 12.40 -7.78 -6.46
CA GLN A 108 12.99 -7.57 -5.14
C GLN A 108 12.06 -6.72 -4.28
N HIS A 109 11.53 -5.64 -4.85
CA HIS A 109 10.61 -4.74 -4.14
C HIS A 109 9.36 -5.49 -3.67
N ILE A 110 8.71 -6.27 -4.52
CA ILE A 110 7.51 -7.05 -4.15
C ILE A 110 7.83 -8.06 -3.04
N SER A 111 8.96 -8.77 -3.16
CA SER A 111 9.41 -9.73 -2.14
C SER A 111 9.62 -9.06 -0.77
N GLU A 112 10.28 -7.89 -0.76
CA GLU A 112 10.47 -7.08 0.44
C GLU A 112 9.13 -6.66 1.05
N GLN A 113 8.18 -6.17 0.24
CA GLN A 113 6.86 -5.75 0.72
C GLN A 113 6.04 -6.92 1.29
N VAL A 114 6.11 -8.11 0.70
CA VAL A 114 5.45 -9.31 1.21
C VAL A 114 6.06 -9.75 2.55
N SER A 115 7.38 -9.70 2.67
CA SER A 115 8.08 -10.01 3.92
C SER A 115 7.68 -9.06 5.06
N LEU A 116 7.74 -7.74 4.78
CA LEU A 116 7.34 -6.70 5.74
C LEU A 116 5.86 -6.84 6.13
N PHE A 117 5.00 -7.18 5.17
CA PHE A 117 3.60 -7.42 5.44
C PHE A 117 3.40 -8.58 6.43
N ASN A 118 4.03 -9.73 6.18
CA ASN A 118 3.93 -10.89 7.07
C ASN A 118 4.47 -10.57 8.46
N GLN A 119 5.60 -9.88 8.55
CA GLN A 119 6.17 -9.43 9.82
C GLN A 119 5.20 -8.52 10.60
N TRP A 120 4.54 -7.57 9.90
CA TRP A 120 3.53 -6.72 10.52
C TRP A 120 2.35 -7.55 11.08
N ARG A 121 1.90 -8.58 10.34
CA ARG A 121 0.80 -9.46 10.78
C ARG A 121 1.17 -10.24 12.04
N ASP A 122 2.36 -10.85 12.05
CA ASP A 122 2.86 -11.62 13.18
C ASP A 122 2.99 -10.76 14.44
N ASN A 123 3.38 -9.49 14.27
CA ASN A 123 3.52 -8.53 15.36
C ASN A 123 2.22 -7.85 15.79
N SER A 124 1.11 -8.05 15.07
CA SER A 124 -0.15 -7.32 15.29
C SER A 124 -1.37 -8.23 15.52
N PRO A 125 -1.29 -9.31 16.34
CA PRO A 125 -2.34 -10.32 16.42
C PRO A 125 -3.71 -9.77 16.85
N THR A 126 -3.73 -8.79 17.76
CA THR A 126 -4.97 -8.13 18.20
C THR A 126 -5.69 -7.42 17.04
N VAL A 127 -4.92 -6.73 16.19
CA VAL A 127 -5.45 -6.01 15.03
C VAL A 127 -5.98 -7.00 13.99
N ILE A 128 -5.22 -8.05 13.68
CA ILE A 128 -5.62 -9.09 12.71
C ILE A 128 -6.92 -9.78 13.15
N ASN A 129 -7.03 -10.12 14.44
CA ASN A 129 -8.24 -10.72 15.00
C ASN A 129 -9.46 -9.81 14.87
N GLU A 130 -9.31 -8.51 15.15
CA GLU A 130 -10.41 -7.55 15.03
C GLU A 130 -10.82 -7.32 13.55
N LEU A 131 -9.86 -7.20 12.64
CA LEU A 131 -10.13 -7.11 11.20
C LEU A 131 -10.85 -8.36 10.69
N SER A 132 -10.45 -9.54 11.15
CA SER A 132 -11.09 -10.82 10.79
C SER A 132 -12.55 -10.87 11.23
N LYS A 133 -12.85 -10.40 12.46
CA LYS A 133 -14.23 -10.34 12.97
C LYS A 133 -15.10 -9.42 12.12
N ARG A 134 -14.59 -8.24 11.76
CA ARG A 134 -15.31 -7.25 10.95
C ARG A 134 -15.53 -7.73 9.51
N ALA A 135 -14.52 -8.34 8.89
CA ALA A 135 -14.66 -8.91 7.55
C ALA A 135 -15.77 -9.97 7.47
N LYS A 136 -15.83 -10.87 8.46
CA LYS A 136 -16.89 -11.90 8.56
C LYS A 136 -18.29 -11.30 8.77
N ALA A 137 -18.40 -10.22 9.54
CA ALA A 137 -19.68 -9.53 9.73
C ALA A 137 -20.22 -8.97 8.40
N ILE A 138 -19.34 -8.46 7.54
CA ILE A 138 -19.71 -7.95 6.21
C ILE A 138 -20.14 -9.09 5.28
N GLU A 139 -19.43 -10.22 5.28
CA GLU A 139 -19.84 -11.40 4.48
C GLU A 139 -21.17 -12.00 4.93
N GLY A 140 -21.45 -12.01 6.24
CA GLY A 140 -22.73 -12.51 6.78
C GLY A 140 -23.93 -11.68 6.38
N VAL A 141 -23.74 -10.36 6.19
CA VAL A 141 -24.77 -9.45 5.68
C VAL A 141 -25.05 -9.70 4.20
N ASN A 142 -24.01 -9.92 3.38
CA ASN A 142 -24.16 -10.18 1.94
C ASN A 142 -24.77 -11.56 1.58
N LYS A 143 -25.02 -12.44 2.57
CA LYS A 143 -25.67 -13.75 2.37
C LYS A 143 -27.17 -13.75 2.72
N LEU A 144 -27.71 -12.62 3.14
CA LEU A 144 -29.12 -12.46 3.54
C LEU A 144 -29.97 -11.71 2.49
N ASP A 145 -29.39 -11.38 1.34
CA ASP A 145 -30.06 -10.83 0.15
C ASP A 145 -30.05 -11.87 -1.00
#